data_AF-A0A2N1TTF1-F1
#
_entry.id   AF-A0A2N1TTF1-F1
#
_cell.length_a   1.000
_cell.length_b   1.000
_cell.length_c   1.000
_cell.angle_alpha   90.00
_cell.angle_beta   90.00
_cell.angle_gamma   90.00
#
_symmetry.space_group_name_H-M   'P 1'
#
loop_
_entity.id
_entity.type
_entity.pdbx_description
1 polymer ?
#
loop_
_entity_poly.entity_id
_entity_poly.type
_entity_poly.pdbx_seq_one_letter_code
_entity_poly.pdbx_strand_id
1 'polypeptide(L)'
;MHSRVKFKYEIETTARSFPWLRRFIDSSYFGFTLMALILLSVVLIIVEVFITLPQKQLETVQSINDCLTLIFIIELSLRWLISNSTTGFLRAFWIDILAVMPMFRIFRIGRILRILRLFRVFSIGSSFQRRFTFLGKIFESRLVEFGIISSFAVFAIVFGAVGLAQFEIGVSEEITSPVDAFWKSLFSMMAGEYADFPKSIGGKIVFLVILVFEMGVFAMVTGTVSAIMVDKLKESTMQKPASPEELNKHIVICGFSAKAAILANEFLLDPAFKDAEILMVSELANLDTLKLKGVKTDRISVLNEDFTRMETLRRAGVERAVAAIILSEHGQSRTTQDIDARTILAALTIEKLNPKIHTSAEIYNEEYASHLKMGGVEDVVIQGEVSGKLLARISMHEGLLAFFKDLLSRESGHTLTFIDPPSEVIGLSCCEAIGILQRELGFTMVAIKPKKEPLLVNPGSHIINSTDEILVINPVS
;
A
#
# COMPACT_ATOMS: atom_id res chain seq x y z
N MET A 1 -14.69 16.75 3.27
CA MET A 1 -14.74 16.36 4.69
C MET A 1 -13.44 15.61 5.01
N HIS A 2 -12.37 16.34 5.34
CA HIS A 2 -11.04 15.80 5.65
C HIS A 2 -10.54 16.50 6.90
N SER A 3 -10.76 15.88 8.06
CA SER A 3 -10.23 16.35 9.34
C SER A 3 -8.75 16.00 9.43
N ARG A 4 -7.88 16.93 9.02
CA ARG A 4 -6.51 16.94 9.53
C ARG A 4 -6.59 17.18 11.03
N VAL A 5 -6.29 16.15 11.81
CA VAL A 5 -6.11 16.22 13.27
C VAL A 5 -4.94 17.18 13.53
N LYS A 6 -5.26 18.43 13.86
CA LYS A 6 -4.31 19.40 14.41
C LYS A 6 -3.81 18.85 15.75
N PHE A 7 -2.55 18.41 15.79
CA PHE A 7 -1.85 18.18 17.04
C PHE A 7 -1.71 19.52 17.78
N LYS A 8 -2.57 19.71 18.78
CA LYS A 8 -2.54 20.84 19.70
C LYS A 8 -1.40 20.63 20.69
N TYR A 9 -0.21 21.10 20.34
CA TYR A 9 0.90 21.31 21.26
C TYR A 9 1.28 22.79 21.22
N GLU A 10 0.33 23.64 21.61
CA GLU A 10 0.66 24.99 22.06
C GLU A 10 1.20 24.89 23.48
N ILE A 11 2.43 25.40 23.61
CA ILE A 11 3.24 25.43 24.81
C ILE A 11 2.63 26.52 25.71
N GLU A 12 1.77 26.12 26.65
CA GLU A 12 1.51 26.95 27.83
C GLU A 12 2.64 26.72 28.84
N THR A 13 3.46 27.75 28.93
CA THR A 13 4.51 27.99 29.89
C THR A 13 3.97 27.96 31.32
N THR A 14 4.29 26.92 32.09
CA THR A 14 4.89 26.99 33.45
C THR A 14 4.95 25.59 34.09
N ALA A 15 6.15 25.04 34.27
CA ALA A 15 6.59 24.27 35.45
C ALA A 15 7.90 23.51 35.15
N ARG A 16 9.00 23.92 35.81
CA ARG A 16 10.31 23.25 35.93
C ARG A 16 11.03 22.90 34.61
N SER A 17 11.51 23.91 33.91
CA SER A 17 12.37 23.71 32.73
C SER A 17 13.79 23.29 33.15
N PHE A 18 14.11 22.00 33.02
CA PHE A 18 15.50 21.51 32.92
C PHE A 18 15.76 21.11 31.45
N PRO A 19 16.13 22.05 30.55
CA PRO A 19 16.25 21.77 29.12
C PRO A 19 17.33 20.74 28.81
N TRP A 20 18.41 20.75 29.59
CA TRP A 20 19.51 19.77 29.49
C TRP A 20 19.03 18.36 29.86
N LEU A 21 18.21 18.23 30.90
CA LEU A 21 17.67 16.95 31.37
C LEU A 21 16.68 16.38 30.36
N ARG A 22 15.82 17.23 29.77
CA ARG A 22 14.90 16.81 28.71
C ARG A 22 15.65 16.31 27.47
N ARG A 23 16.68 17.04 27.01
CA ARG A 23 17.54 16.58 25.91
C ARG A 23 18.26 15.26 26.20
N PHE A 24 18.68 15.05 27.45
CA PHE A 24 19.32 13.80 27.87
C PHE A 24 18.34 12.63 27.85
N ILE A 25 17.15 12.78 28.44
CA ILE A 25 16.10 11.74 28.46
C ILE A 25 15.56 11.46 27.06
N ASP A 26 15.49 12.48 26.19
CA ASP A 26 15.03 12.32 24.81
C ASP A 26 16.14 11.76 23.89
N SER A 27 17.40 11.61 24.36
CA SER A 27 18.52 11.13 23.54
C SER A 27 18.43 9.64 23.19
N SER A 28 18.76 9.27 21.94
CA SER A 28 18.72 7.88 21.46
C SER A 28 19.50 6.91 22.35
N TYR A 29 20.69 7.30 22.78
CA TYR A 29 21.56 6.51 23.67
C TYR A 29 20.85 6.16 24.99
N PHE A 30 20.18 7.12 25.62
CA PHE A 30 19.48 6.89 26.89
C PHE A 30 18.40 5.81 26.80
N GLY A 31 17.65 5.76 25.69
CA GLY A 31 16.60 4.76 25.51
C GLY A 31 17.16 3.37 25.19
N PHE A 32 18.25 3.27 24.41
CA PHE A 32 18.92 1.99 24.21
C PHE A 32 19.51 1.45 25.51
N THR A 33 20.13 2.29 26.33
CA THR A 33 20.62 1.89 27.65
C THR A 33 19.48 1.46 28.57
N LEU A 34 18.36 2.20 28.58
CA LEU A 34 17.19 1.84 29.37
C LEU A 34 16.64 0.47 28.93
N MET A 35 16.48 0.25 27.63
CA MET A 35 16.01 -1.01 27.08
C MET A 35 16.93 -2.18 27.46
N ALA A 36 18.25 -2.00 27.35
CA ALA A 36 19.21 -3.01 27.76
C ALA A 36 19.11 -3.34 29.27
N LEU A 37 18.93 -2.32 30.12
CA LEU A 37 18.73 -2.52 31.56
C LEU A 37 17.41 -3.22 31.87
N ILE A 38 16.34 -2.94 31.12
CA ILE A 38 15.04 -3.63 31.27
C ILE A 38 15.19 -5.10 30.90
N LEU A 39 15.81 -5.40 29.76
CA LEU A 39 16.05 -6.77 29.32
C LEU A 39 16.93 -7.51 30.33
N LEU A 40 18.01 -6.90 30.82
CA LEU A 40 18.85 -7.46 31.87
C LEU A 40 18.04 -7.77 33.13
N SER A 41 17.19 -6.85 33.57
CA SER A 41 16.32 -7.07 34.74
C SER A 41 15.37 -8.25 34.56
N VAL A 42 14.78 -8.42 33.37
CA VAL A 42 13.91 -9.56 33.05
C VAL A 42 14.70 -10.87 33.04
N VAL A 43 15.89 -10.90 32.42
CA VAL A 43 16.75 -12.08 32.42
C VAL A 43 17.15 -12.47 33.84
N LEU A 44 17.49 -11.51 34.69
CA LEU A 44 17.83 -11.77 36.10
C LEU A 44 16.65 -12.35 36.89
N ILE A 45 15.41 -11.93 36.59
CA ILE A 45 14.21 -12.54 37.19
C ILE A 45 14.04 -13.99 36.72
N ILE A 46 14.23 -14.26 35.43
CA ILE A 46 14.18 -15.63 34.89
C ILE A 46 15.25 -16.50 35.57
N VAL A 47 16.48 -16.00 35.69
CA VAL A 47 17.58 -16.70 36.39
C VAL A 47 17.23 -16.94 37.86
N GLU A 48 16.70 -15.93 38.56
CA GLU A 48 16.29 -16.05 39.97
C GLU A 48 15.25 -17.15 40.19
N VAL A 49 14.34 -17.34 39.23
CA VAL A 49 13.21 -18.28 39.35
C VAL A 49 13.57 -19.69 38.87
N PHE A 50 14.27 -19.81 37.74
CA PHE A 50 14.50 -21.09 37.08
C PHE A 50 15.81 -21.76 37.49
N ILE A 51 16.80 -21.00 37.96
CA ILE A 51 18.11 -21.55 38.34
C ILE A 51 18.16 -21.66 39.86
N THR A 52 18.40 -22.88 40.35
CA THR A 52 18.64 -23.12 41.78
C THR A 52 20.01 -22.58 42.18
N LEU A 53 20.04 -21.31 42.62
CA LEU A 53 21.27 -20.63 43.03
C LEU A 53 21.58 -20.87 44.52
N PRO A 54 22.86 -21.06 44.90
CA PRO A 54 23.29 -20.99 46.29
C PRO A 54 22.88 -19.67 46.92
N GLN A 55 22.56 -19.68 48.22
CA GLN A 55 21.97 -18.53 48.93
C GLN A 55 22.76 -17.22 48.73
N LYS A 56 24.11 -17.29 48.73
CA LYS A 56 24.98 -16.13 48.48
C LYS A 56 24.85 -15.56 47.06
N GLN A 57 24.69 -16.41 46.05
CA GLN A 57 24.50 -15.98 44.66
C GLN A 57 23.09 -15.42 44.45
N LEU A 58 22.08 -16.03 45.07
CA LEU A 58 20.71 -15.53 45.06
C LEU A 58 20.62 -14.12 45.67
N GLU A 59 21.25 -13.88 46.83
CA GLU A 59 21.32 -12.56 47.46
C GLU A 59 22.04 -11.53 46.57
N THR A 60 23.06 -11.96 45.82
CA THR A 60 23.77 -11.10 44.85
C THR A 60 22.85 -10.71 43.70
N VAL A 61 22.16 -11.67 43.08
CA VAL A 61 21.21 -11.43 41.98
C VAL A 61 20.07 -10.51 42.44
N GLN A 62 19.54 -10.73 43.65
CA GLN A 62 18.51 -9.88 44.24
C GLN A 62 19.01 -8.46 44.48
N SER A 63 20.24 -8.31 45.00
CA SER A 63 20.87 -6.99 45.21
C SER A 63 21.07 -6.24 43.90
N ILE A 64 21.46 -6.94 42.83
CA ILE A 64 21.58 -6.35 41.48
C ILE A 64 20.20 -5.90 40.98
N ASN A 65 19.18 -6.75 41.10
CA ASN A 65 17.81 -6.41 40.68
C ASN A 65 17.23 -5.21 41.46
N ASP A 66 17.54 -5.10 42.75
CA ASP A 66 17.14 -3.96 43.56
C ASP A 66 17.91 -2.69 43.16
N CYS A 67 19.20 -2.78 42.83
CA CYS A 67 19.96 -1.67 42.27
C CYS A 67 19.39 -1.19 40.92
N LEU A 68 19.06 -2.11 40.01
CA LEU A 68 18.39 -1.79 38.76
C LEU A 68 17.04 -1.10 39.01
N THR A 69 16.26 -1.59 39.97
CA THR A 69 14.98 -0.97 40.34
C THR A 69 15.17 0.44 40.91
N LEU A 70 16.25 0.69 41.66
CA LEU A 70 16.61 2.04 42.11
C LEU A 70 16.86 2.98 40.92
N ILE A 71 17.61 2.51 39.92
CA ILE A 71 17.88 3.27 38.69
C ILE A 71 16.56 3.62 37.99
N PHE A 72 15.62 2.67 37.90
CA PHE A 72 14.30 2.93 37.31
C PHE A 72 13.44 3.88 38.14
N ILE A 73 13.51 3.85 39.48
CA ILE A 73 12.85 4.87 40.32
C ILE A 73 13.38 6.26 40.00
N ILE A 74 14.71 6.41 39.95
CA ILE A 74 15.35 7.68 39.65
C ILE A 74 14.91 8.16 38.29
N GLU A 75 14.93 7.27 37.30
CA GLU A 75 14.51 7.56 35.93
C GLU A 75 13.05 8.02 35.84
N LEU A 76 12.15 7.28 36.48
CA LEU A 76 10.72 7.59 36.55
C LEU A 76 10.48 8.92 37.27
N SER A 77 11.26 9.21 38.31
CA SER A 77 11.20 10.48 39.04
C SER A 77 11.68 11.65 38.18
N LEU A 78 12.75 11.47 37.39
CA LEU A 78 13.22 12.48 36.45
C LEU A 78 12.18 12.74 35.35
N ARG A 79 11.52 11.69 34.83
CA ARG A 79 10.40 11.85 33.87
C ARG A 79 9.22 12.59 34.48
N TRP A 80 8.90 12.32 35.74
CA TRP A 80 7.84 13.04 36.46
C TRP A 80 8.17 14.52 36.61
N LEU A 81 9.42 14.86 36.96
CA LEU A 81 9.88 16.24 37.11
C LEU A 81 9.81 17.07 35.82
N ILE A 82 9.90 16.43 34.65
CA ILE A 82 9.85 17.08 33.33
C ILE A 82 8.42 17.10 32.76
N SER A 83 7.50 16.32 33.32
CA SER A 83 6.12 16.25 32.83
C SER A 83 5.33 17.50 33.19
N ASN A 84 4.64 18.07 32.19
CA ASN A 84 3.79 19.27 32.36
C ASN A 84 2.56 19.03 33.25
N SER A 85 2.14 17.78 33.44
CA SER A 85 1.02 17.42 34.32
C SER A 85 1.27 16.09 35.03
N THR A 86 0.85 16.02 36.29
CA THR A 86 0.94 14.80 37.10
C THR A 86 -0.03 13.73 36.61
N THR A 87 -1.24 14.11 36.22
CA THR A 87 -2.25 13.21 35.66
C THR A 87 -1.85 12.68 34.27
N GLY A 88 -1.29 13.53 33.42
CA GLY A 88 -0.74 13.12 32.12
C GLY A 88 0.45 12.18 32.28
N PHE A 89 1.31 12.42 33.27
CA PHE A 89 2.41 11.53 33.62
C PHE A 89 1.90 10.14 34.05
N LEU A 90 0.98 10.08 35.02
CA LEU A 90 0.44 8.82 35.52
C LEU A 90 -0.20 7.98 34.42
N ARG A 91 -0.95 8.60 33.50
CA ARG A 91 -1.54 7.90 32.34
C ARG A 91 -0.49 7.39 31.35
N ALA A 92 0.62 8.11 31.18
CA ALA A 92 1.66 7.73 30.23
C ALA A 92 2.61 6.64 30.76
N PHE A 93 2.87 6.60 32.07
CA PHE A 93 3.88 5.75 32.70
C PHE A 93 3.31 4.79 33.76
N TRP A 94 2.02 4.45 33.68
CA TRP A 94 1.35 3.56 34.64
C TRP A 94 2.02 2.17 34.73
N ILE A 95 2.55 1.67 33.61
CA ILE A 95 3.28 0.40 33.53
C ILE A 95 4.61 0.47 34.29
N ASP A 96 5.39 1.54 34.09
CA ASP A 96 6.65 1.77 34.80
C ASP A 96 6.45 1.92 36.31
N ILE A 97 5.36 2.57 36.72
CA ILE A 97 4.96 2.69 38.13
C ILE A 97 4.66 1.31 38.73
N LEU A 98 3.89 0.48 38.03
CA LEU A 98 3.54 -0.86 38.45
C LEU A 98 4.78 -1.76 38.59
N ALA A 99 5.75 -1.65 37.67
CA ALA A 99 6.98 -2.42 37.69
C ALA A 99 7.94 -2.06 38.84
N VAL A 100 7.84 -0.84 39.38
CA VAL A 100 8.72 -0.31 40.43
C VAL A 100 8.11 -0.47 41.83
N MET A 101 6.80 -0.62 41.91
CA MET A 101 6.04 -0.80 43.16
C MET A 101 6.64 -1.81 44.15
N PRO A 102 7.21 -2.97 43.75
CA PRO A 102 7.71 -3.98 44.68
C PRO A 102 8.90 -3.54 45.56
N MET A 103 9.55 -2.41 45.26
CA MET A 103 10.73 -1.94 46.00
C MET A 103 10.39 -1.21 47.30
N PHE A 104 9.21 -0.60 47.41
CA PHE A 104 8.88 0.21 48.58
C PHE A 104 8.67 -0.67 49.81
N ARG A 105 9.24 -0.24 50.95
CA ARG A 105 9.29 -1.02 52.20
C ARG A 105 7.92 -1.44 52.74
N ILE A 106 6.87 -0.66 52.45
CA ILE A 106 5.47 -0.95 52.80
C ILE A 106 4.95 -2.20 52.06
N PHE A 107 5.48 -2.50 50.88
CA PHE A 107 5.11 -3.64 50.04
C PHE A 107 6.10 -4.83 50.15
N ARG A 108 7.14 -4.72 51.00
CA ARG A 108 8.15 -5.77 51.22
C ARG A 108 7.56 -7.06 51.82
N ILE A 109 6.33 -6.99 52.34
CA ILE A 109 5.55 -8.12 52.87
C ILE A 109 5.10 -9.08 51.74
N GLY A 110 5.01 -8.62 50.49
CA GLY A 110 4.67 -9.47 49.36
C GLY A 110 5.89 -9.81 48.52
N ARG A 111 6.60 -10.92 48.80
CA ARG A 111 7.45 -11.58 47.76
C ARG A 111 6.66 -11.63 46.44
N ILE A 112 5.38 -11.95 46.57
CA ILE A 112 4.23 -11.89 45.65
C ILE A 112 4.30 -10.77 44.58
N LEU A 113 4.70 -9.55 44.95
CA LEU A 113 4.65 -8.40 44.03
C LEU A 113 5.83 -8.37 43.04
N ARG A 114 6.87 -9.20 43.23
CA ARG A 114 8.04 -9.24 42.35
C ARG A 114 7.70 -9.56 40.90
N ILE A 115 6.67 -10.37 40.66
CA ILE A 115 6.19 -10.68 39.31
C ILE A 115 5.79 -9.43 38.51
N LEU A 116 5.37 -8.35 39.20
CA LEU A 116 5.00 -7.09 38.55
C LEU A 116 6.18 -6.46 37.80
N ARG A 117 7.43 -6.81 38.14
CA ARG A 117 8.63 -6.36 37.44
C ARG A 117 8.66 -6.82 35.97
N LEU A 118 8.00 -7.93 35.62
CA LEU A 118 7.93 -8.41 34.23
C LEU A 118 7.19 -7.45 33.31
N PHE A 119 6.18 -6.71 33.83
CA PHE A 119 5.45 -5.71 33.04
C PHE A 119 6.36 -4.59 32.50
N ARG A 120 7.58 -4.43 33.05
CA ARG A 120 8.56 -3.46 32.57
C ARG A 120 8.95 -3.67 31.10
N VAL A 121 8.83 -4.88 30.56
CA VAL A 121 9.08 -5.11 29.13
C VAL A 121 8.15 -4.29 28.24
N PHE A 122 6.90 -4.02 28.69
CA PHE A 122 5.97 -3.19 27.93
C PHE A 122 6.32 -1.70 27.96
N SER A 123 7.12 -1.25 28.94
CA SER A 123 7.69 0.11 28.96
C SER A 123 8.73 0.34 27.86
N ILE A 124 9.23 -0.72 27.21
CA ILE A 124 10.04 -0.60 25.99
C ILE A 124 9.19 0.00 24.86
N GLY A 125 7.93 -0.41 24.74
CA GLY A 125 7.02 0.10 23.71
C GLY A 125 6.78 1.60 23.81
N SER A 126 6.57 2.13 25.02
CA SER A 126 6.40 3.58 25.24
C SER A 126 7.68 4.38 24.97
N SER A 127 8.85 3.76 25.17
CA SER A 127 10.16 4.33 24.86
C SER A 127 10.47 4.30 23.35
N PHE A 128 9.95 3.29 22.65
CA PHE A 128 10.12 3.07 21.20
C PHE A 128 9.22 3.98 20.36
N GLN A 129 7.95 4.14 20.75
CA GLN A 129 6.91 4.86 20.00
C GLN A 129 7.20 6.37 19.81
N ARG A 130 8.03 6.99 20.67
CA ARG A 130 8.41 8.41 20.56
C ARG A 130 9.60 8.68 19.64
N ARG A 131 10.39 7.68 19.29
CA ARG A 131 11.73 7.88 18.69
C ARG A 131 11.84 7.42 17.25
N PHE A 132 10.97 6.50 16.83
CA PHE A 132 11.01 5.94 15.50
C PHE A 132 9.82 6.39 14.65
N THR A 133 9.78 7.67 14.31
CA THR A 133 8.93 8.18 13.20
C THR A 133 9.39 7.61 11.84
N PHE A 134 10.61 7.09 11.75
CA PHE A 134 11.18 6.42 10.57
C PHE A 134 10.70 4.97 10.37
N LEU A 135 10.16 4.30 11.39
CA LEU A 135 9.65 2.92 11.26
C LEU A 135 8.22 2.86 10.69
N GLY A 136 7.58 3.98 10.35
CA GLY A 136 6.24 3.96 9.75
C GLY A 136 6.15 3.02 8.54
N LYS A 137 7.23 2.93 7.75
CA LYS A 137 7.33 2.00 6.61
C LYS A 137 7.61 0.54 7.00
N ILE A 138 8.21 0.29 8.17
CA ILE A 138 8.50 -1.06 8.66
C ILE A 138 7.28 -1.65 9.38
N PHE A 139 6.43 -0.81 9.99
CA PHE A 139 5.16 -1.22 10.60
C PHE A 139 4.12 -1.73 9.59
N GLU A 140 4.28 -1.40 8.30
CA GLU A 140 3.47 -2.00 7.22
C GLU A 140 3.93 -3.43 6.87
N SER A 141 5.07 -3.88 7.41
CA SER A 141 5.57 -5.24 7.14
C SER A 141 4.92 -6.27 8.07
N ARG A 142 4.43 -7.37 7.48
CA ARG A 142 3.82 -8.50 8.20
C ARG A 142 4.75 -9.11 9.26
N LEU A 143 6.08 -8.97 9.10
CA LEU A 143 7.08 -9.44 10.08
C LEU A 143 6.97 -8.73 11.44
N VAL A 144 6.60 -7.44 11.45
CA VAL A 144 6.41 -6.69 12.70
C VAL A 144 5.18 -7.19 13.45
N GLU A 145 4.09 -7.49 12.74
CA GLU A 145 2.87 -8.05 13.32
C GLU A 145 3.14 -9.41 13.99
N PHE A 146 3.81 -10.34 13.30
CA PHE A 146 4.24 -11.60 13.89
C PHE A 146 5.20 -11.40 15.08
N GLY A 147 6.09 -10.42 15.00
CA GLY A 147 6.98 -10.06 16.11
C GLY A 147 6.22 -9.59 17.35
N ILE A 148 5.17 -8.78 17.17
CA ILE A 148 4.29 -8.33 18.27
C ILE A 148 3.54 -9.53 18.87
N ILE A 149 2.89 -10.35 18.05
CA ILE A 149 2.15 -11.54 18.50
C ILE A 149 3.07 -12.48 19.29
N SER A 150 4.27 -12.77 18.77
CA SER A 150 5.25 -13.61 19.43
C SER A 150 5.73 -13.01 20.76
N SER A 151 5.91 -11.68 20.82
CA SER A 151 6.26 -10.96 22.05
C SER A 151 5.20 -11.12 23.14
N PHE A 152 3.92 -10.97 22.79
CA PHE A 152 2.80 -11.17 23.72
C PHE A 152 2.72 -12.61 24.23
N ALA A 153 2.90 -13.60 23.34
CA ALA A 153 2.90 -15.01 23.71
C ALA A 153 4.07 -15.35 24.65
N VAL A 154 5.29 -14.93 24.32
CA VAL A 154 6.48 -15.15 25.16
C VAL A 154 6.32 -14.48 26.52
N PHE A 155 5.82 -13.24 26.56
CA PHE A 155 5.55 -12.55 27.81
C PHE A 155 4.59 -13.35 28.69
N ALA A 156 3.47 -13.81 28.13
CA ALA A 156 2.46 -14.50 28.91
C ALA A 156 2.96 -15.87 29.41
N ILE A 157 3.78 -16.58 28.62
CA ILE A 157 4.43 -17.82 29.05
C ILE A 157 5.39 -17.55 30.22
N VAL A 158 6.26 -16.55 30.10
CA VAL A 158 7.23 -16.19 31.15
C VAL A 158 6.52 -15.67 32.40
N PHE A 159 5.51 -14.82 32.25
CA PHE A 159 4.69 -14.31 33.34
C PHE A 159 3.98 -15.45 34.08
N GLY A 160 3.34 -16.35 33.34
CA GLY A 160 2.67 -17.51 33.90
C GLY A 160 3.63 -18.42 34.63
N ALA A 161 4.79 -18.72 34.04
CA ALA A 161 5.78 -19.61 34.64
C ALA A 161 6.37 -19.02 35.93
N VAL A 162 6.75 -17.74 35.92
CA VAL A 162 7.27 -17.05 37.11
C VAL A 162 6.19 -16.94 38.18
N GLY A 163 4.95 -16.61 37.80
CA GLY A 163 3.86 -16.48 38.75
C GLY A 163 3.44 -17.80 39.38
N LEU A 164 3.22 -18.84 38.58
CA LEU A 164 2.88 -20.17 39.08
C LEU A 164 4.00 -20.74 39.95
N ALA A 165 5.26 -20.61 39.54
CA ALA A 165 6.40 -21.02 40.38
C ALA A 165 6.40 -20.30 41.73
N GLN A 166 6.04 -19.01 41.74
CA GLN A 166 6.03 -18.21 42.94
C GLN A 166 4.86 -18.50 43.89
N PHE A 167 3.70 -18.87 43.36
CA PHE A 167 2.45 -19.00 44.13
C PHE A 167 2.02 -20.44 44.43
N GLU A 168 2.44 -21.39 43.60
CA GLU A 168 1.97 -22.79 43.70
C GLU A 168 3.06 -23.75 44.21
N ILE A 169 4.35 -23.41 44.12
CA ILE A 169 5.42 -24.25 44.69
C ILE A 169 5.27 -24.28 46.22
N GLY A 170 5.06 -25.48 46.76
CA GLY A 170 4.79 -25.71 48.19
C GLY A 170 3.32 -25.61 48.60
N VAL A 171 2.41 -25.37 47.66
CA VAL A 171 0.95 -25.34 47.87
C VAL A 171 0.25 -26.41 47.02
N SER A 172 0.68 -26.57 45.77
CA SER A 172 0.21 -27.61 44.86
C SER A 172 1.15 -28.82 44.88
N GLU A 173 0.58 -30.02 44.74
CA GLU A 173 1.35 -31.26 44.64
C GLU A 173 1.92 -31.47 43.22
N GLU A 174 1.38 -30.75 42.23
CA GLU A 174 1.75 -30.90 40.82
C GLU A 174 2.76 -29.86 40.32
N ILE A 175 2.80 -28.69 40.97
CA ILE A 175 3.78 -27.64 40.64
C ILE A 175 4.84 -27.69 41.72
N THR A 176 5.79 -28.61 41.54
CA THR A 176 6.87 -28.84 42.52
C THR A 176 8.14 -28.09 42.14
N SER A 177 8.32 -27.82 40.84
CA SER A 177 9.49 -27.13 40.31
C SER A 177 9.11 -25.94 39.41
N PRO A 178 10.01 -24.96 39.23
CA PRO A 178 9.82 -23.88 38.26
C PRO A 178 9.67 -24.39 36.82
N VAL A 179 10.24 -25.55 36.51
CA VAL A 179 10.13 -26.19 35.20
C VAL A 179 8.69 -26.68 34.96
N ASP A 180 8.04 -27.26 35.97
CA ASP A 180 6.62 -27.66 35.90
C ASP A 180 5.73 -26.43 35.65
N ALA A 181 6.02 -25.33 36.33
CA ALA A 181 5.31 -24.06 36.14
C ALA A 181 5.46 -23.51 34.70
N PHE A 182 6.64 -23.68 34.08
CA PHE A 182 6.85 -23.32 32.68
C PHE A 182 6.03 -24.18 31.73
N TRP A 183 6.07 -25.50 31.88
CA TRP A 183 5.29 -26.40 31.03
C TRP A 183 3.79 -26.14 31.15
N LYS A 184 3.30 -25.90 32.38
CA LYS A 184 1.89 -25.55 32.60
C LYS A 184 1.52 -24.21 31.97
N SER A 185 2.38 -23.21 32.07
CA SER A 185 2.17 -21.90 31.43
C SER A 185 2.15 -22.01 29.89
N LEU A 186 3.07 -22.80 29.33
CA LEU A 186 3.16 -23.04 27.88
C LEU A 186 1.92 -23.78 27.35
N PHE A 187 1.49 -24.86 28.03
CA PHE A 187 0.30 -25.61 27.62
C PHE A 187 -0.97 -24.75 27.72
N SER A 188 -1.11 -23.96 28.79
CA SER A 188 -2.23 -23.03 28.94
C SER A 188 -2.29 -22.02 27.79
N MET A 189 -1.14 -21.46 27.40
CA MET A 189 -1.06 -20.48 26.30
C MET A 189 -1.36 -21.08 24.92
N MET A 190 -1.07 -22.36 24.71
CA MET A 190 -1.17 -22.99 23.38
C MET A 190 -2.48 -23.75 23.17
N ALA A 191 -2.99 -24.41 24.21
CA ALA A 191 -4.11 -25.34 24.13
C ALA A 191 -5.34 -24.88 24.93
N GLY A 192 -5.21 -23.85 25.78
CA GLY A 192 -6.28 -23.41 26.68
C GLY A 192 -6.71 -24.45 27.73
N GLU A 193 -5.98 -25.57 27.81
CA GLU A 193 -6.34 -26.71 28.64
C GLU A 193 -5.50 -26.69 29.92
N TYR A 194 -6.18 -26.73 31.06
CA TYR A 194 -5.57 -26.88 32.38
C TYR A 194 -6.12 -28.16 33.00
N ALA A 195 -5.26 -29.12 33.31
CA ALA A 195 -5.69 -30.34 33.99
C ALA A 195 -6.20 -30.06 35.42
N ASP A 196 -5.65 -29.05 36.12
CA ASP A 196 -5.92 -28.85 37.56
C ASP A 196 -5.79 -27.39 38.03
N PHE A 197 -6.89 -26.75 38.48
CA PHE A 197 -6.92 -25.33 38.88
C PHE A 197 -5.87 -24.95 39.96
N PRO A 198 -5.21 -23.76 39.87
CA PRO A 198 -4.30 -23.30 40.91
C PRO A 198 -4.99 -23.22 42.28
N LYS A 199 -4.31 -23.71 43.32
CA LYS A 199 -4.89 -23.77 44.67
C LYS A 199 -4.81 -22.41 45.37
N SER A 200 -3.76 -21.65 45.12
CA SER A 200 -3.54 -20.34 45.73
C SER A 200 -4.34 -19.22 45.03
N ILE A 201 -4.69 -18.17 45.77
CA ILE A 201 -5.36 -16.98 45.20
C ILE A 201 -4.44 -16.30 44.16
N GLY A 202 -3.14 -16.22 44.44
CA GLY A 202 -2.16 -15.64 43.52
C GLY A 202 -2.04 -16.42 42.22
N GLY A 203 -1.98 -17.75 42.30
CA GLY A 203 -1.98 -18.65 41.14
C GLY A 203 -3.24 -18.50 40.28
N LYS A 204 -4.42 -18.35 40.90
CA LYS A 204 -5.68 -18.09 40.17
C LYS A 204 -5.66 -16.76 39.41
N ILE A 205 -5.10 -15.71 40.00
CA ILE A 205 -4.94 -14.40 39.32
C ILE A 205 -3.97 -14.53 38.15
N VAL A 206 -2.83 -15.22 38.35
CA VAL A 206 -1.85 -15.46 37.28
C VAL A 206 -2.50 -16.25 36.13
N PHE A 207 -3.25 -17.30 36.45
CA PHE A 207 -3.96 -18.11 35.47
C PHE A 207 -4.98 -17.28 34.68
N LEU A 208 -5.76 -16.41 35.34
CA LEU A 208 -6.68 -15.50 34.65
C LEU A 208 -5.95 -14.58 33.66
N VAL A 209 -4.78 -14.05 34.03
CA VAL A 209 -3.97 -13.23 33.12
C VAL A 209 -3.50 -14.05 31.92
N ILE A 210 -3.05 -15.30 32.11
CA ILE A 210 -2.66 -16.19 31.01
C ILE A 210 -3.83 -16.36 30.03
N LEU A 211 -5.03 -16.65 30.52
CA LEU A 211 -6.23 -16.82 29.68
C LEU A 211 -6.56 -15.58 28.85
N VAL A 212 -6.45 -14.38 29.44
CA VAL A 212 -6.70 -13.12 28.71
C VAL A 212 -5.66 -12.92 27.59
N PHE A 213 -4.40 -13.21 27.87
CA PHE A 213 -3.33 -13.10 26.87
C PHE A 213 -3.47 -14.16 25.77
N GLU A 214 -3.84 -15.39 26.12
CA GLU A 214 -4.14 -16.49 25.19
C GLU A 214 -5.22 -16.07 24.18
N MET A 215 -6.38 -15.62 24.67
CA MET A 215 -7.47 -15.15 23.81
C MET A 215 -7.03 -14.00 22.90
N GLY A 216 -6.20 -13.08 23.42
CA GLY A 216 -5.65 -11.97 22.66
C GLY A 216 -4.71 -12.42 21.53
N VAL A 217 -3.77 -13.32 21.82
CA VAL A 217 -2.85 -13.89 20.84
C VAL A 217 -3.63 -14.69 19.79
N PHE A 218 -4.60 -15.51 20.19
CA PHE A 218 -5.43 -16.30 19.28
C PHE A 218 -6.26 -15.39 18.35
N ALA A 219 -6.86 -14.32 18.89
CA ALA A 219 -7.61 -13.35 18.10
C ALA A 219 -6.73 -12.62 17.09
N MET A 220 -5.52 -12.20 17.50
CA MET A 220 -4.56 -11.56 16.59
C MET A 220 -4.13 -12.52 15.47
N VAL A 221 -3.70 -13.74 15.79
CA VAL A 221 -3.30 -14.75 14.79
C VAL A 221 -4.43 -15.02 13.81
N THR A 222 -5.65 -15.24 14.32
CA THR A 222 -6.83 -15.49 13.47
C THR A 222 -7.14 -14.29 12.59
N GLY A 223 -7.04 -13.07 13.12
CA GLY A 223 -7.22 -11.83 12.37
C GLY A 223 -6.19 -11.69 11.25
N THR A 224 -4.90 -11.91 11.54
CA THR A 224 -3.82 -11.87 10.56
C THR A 224 -4.05 -12.91 9.48
N VAL A 225 -4.31 -14.18 9.84
CA VAL A 225 -4.56 -15.28 8.88
C VAL A 225 -5.77 -14.98 8.00
N SER A 226 -6.86 -14.46 8.59
CA SER A 226 -8.05 -14.06 7.84
C SER A 226 -7.74 -12.96 6.83
N ALA A 227 -6.94 -11.95 7.21
CA ALA A 227 -6.49 -10.91 6.29
C ALA A 227 -5.63 -11.50 5.14
N ILE A 228 -4.72 -12.43 5.44
CA ILE A 228 -3.94 -13.14 4.40
C ILE A 228 -4.85 -13.90 3.44
N MET A 229 -5.85 -14.61 3.99
CA MET A 229 -6.81 -15.36 3.18
C MET A 229 -7.66 -14.41 2.33
N VAL A 230 -8.12 -13.28 2.87
CA VAL A 230 -8.87 -12.28 2.11
C VAL A 230 -8.03 -11.69 0.99
N ASP A 231 -6.75 -11.39 1.23
CA ASP A 231 -5.85 -10.89 0.19
C ASP A 231 -5.65 -11.94 -0.92
N LYS A 232 -5.38 -13.20 -0.56
CA LYS A 232 -5.26 -14.30 -1.52
C LYS A 232 -6.58 -14.59 -2.25
N LEU A 233 -7.71 -14.44 -1.56
CA LEU A 233 -9.04 -14.60 -2.17
C LEU A 233 -9.35 -13.43 -3.10
N LYS A 234 -8.93 -12.21 -2.80
CA LYS A 234 -9.02 -11.08 -3.75
C LYS A 234 -8.15 -11.35 -4.98
N GLU A 235 -6.94 -11.85 -4.80
CA GLU A 235 -6.09 -12.30 -5.92
C GLU A 235 -6.76 -13.42 -6.74
N SER A 236 -7.50 -14.34 -6.11
CA SER A 236 -8.17 -15.46 -6.80
C SER A 236 -9.59 -15.16 -7.31
N THR A 237 -10.27 -14.16 -6.76
CA THR A 237 -11.66 -13.74 -7.08
C THR A 237 -11.69 -12.53 -8.00
N MET A 238 -10.54 -11.89 -8.27
CA MET A 238 -10.32 -11.21 -9.56
C MET A 238 -10.65 -12.27 -10.61
N GLN A 239 -11.84 -12.15 -11.21
CA GLN A 239 -12.35 -13.02 -12.25
C GLN A 239 -11.19 -13.35 -13.17
N LYS A 240 -10.80 -14.62 -13.23
CA LYS A 240 -9.93 -15.13 -14.28
C LYS A 240 -10.61 -14.68 -15.58
N PRO A 241 -10.10 -13.66 -16.27
CA PRO A 241 -10.50 -13.46 -17.64
C PRO A 241 -9.95 -14.67 -18.40
N ALA A 242 -10.28 -14.82 -19.69
CA ALA A 242 -9.50 -15.72 -20.54
C ALA A 242 -8.02 -15.51 -20.20
N SER A 243 -7.27 -16.60 -19.97
CA SER A 243 -5.86 -16.44 -19.62
C SER A 243 -5.24 -15.49 -20.65
N PRO A 244 -4.35 -14.55 -20.27
CA PRO A 244 -3.77 -13.62 -21.24
C PRO A 244 -3.20 -14.31 -22.49
N GLU A 245 -2.85 -15.60 -22.35
CA GLU A 245 -2.40 -16.52 -23.39
C GLU A 245 -3.50 -16.97 -24.38
N GLU A 246 -4.77 -17.00 -23.97
CA GLU A 246 -5.94 -17.35 -24.80
C GLU A 246 -6.53 -16.14 -25.55
N LEU A 247 -6.18 -14.92 -25.13
CA LEU A 247 -6.66 -13.69 -25.78
C LEU A 247 -6.13 -13.57 -27.21
N ASN A 248 -7.03 -13.17 -28.12
CA ASN A 248 -6.79 -12.94 -29.53
C ASN A 248 -7.53 -11.69 -29.99
N LYS A 249 -6.88 -10.87 -30.82
CA LYS A 249 -7.43 -9.60 -31.32
C LYS A 249 -7.92 -8.66 -30.21
N HIS A 250 -7.26 -8.69 -29.06
CA HIS A 250 -7.54 -7.86 -27.90
C HIS A 250 -6.73 -6.55 -27.93
N ILE A 251 -7.08 -5.63 -27.03
CA ILE A 251 -6.37 -4.37 -26.80
C ILE A 251 -5.50 -4.51 -25.57
N VAL A 252 -4.26 -4.02 -25.63
CA VAL A 252 -3.34 -4.00 -24.48
C VAL A 252 -3.15 -2.56 -24.01
N ILE A 253 -3.40 -2.29 -22.73
CA ILE A 253 -3.14 -1.00 -22.10
C ILE A 253 -2.05 -1.19 -21.06
N CYS A 254 -0.85 -0.68 -21.36
CA CYS A 254 0.31 -0.72 -20.47
C CYS A 254 0.34 0.53 -19.58
N GLY A 255 0.51 0.33 -18.27
CA GLY A 255 0.46 1.40 -17.28
C GLY A 255 -0.96 1.74 -16.83
N PHE A 256 -1.09 2.22 -15.60
CA PHE A 256 -2.37 2.51 -14.97
C PHE A 256 -2.40 3.94 -14.42
N SER A 257 -3.30 4.77 -14.96
CA SER A 257 -3.48 6.16 -14.54
C SER A 257 -4.96 6.54 -14.54
N ALA A 258 -5.26 7.80 -14.21
CA ALA A 258 -6.63 8.31 -14.28
C ALA A 258 -7.27 8.15 -15.68
N LYS A 259 -6.43 8.11 -16.73
CA LYS A 259 -6.83 7.97 -18.14
C LYS A 259 -7.18 6.55 -18.54
N ALA A 260 -6.67 5.53 -17.84
CA ALA A 260 -6.96 4.13 -18.15
C ALA A 260 -8.46 3.83 -18.15
N ALA A 261 -9.20 4.44 -17.22
CA ALA A 261 -10.66 4.33 -17.17
C ALA A 261 -11.36 4.99 -18.36
N ILE A 262 -10.86 6.14 -18.82
CA ILE A 262 -11.40 6.85 -19.98
C ILE A 262 -11.16 6.01 -21.23
N LEU A 263 -9.92 5.58 -21.46
CA LEU A 263 -9.56 4.72 -22.60
C LEU A 263 -10.39 3.44 -22.63
N ALA A 264 -10.52 2.76 -21.49
CA ALA A 264 -11.32 1.56 -21.41
C ALA A 264 -12.78 1.83 -21.80
N ASN A 265 -13.38 2.91 -21.29
CA ASN A 265 -14.76 3.25 -21.62
C ASN A 265 -14.93 3.58 -23.12
N GLU A 266 -14.02 4.34 -23.72
CA GLU A 266 -14.04 4.65 -25.16
C GLU A 266 -14.00 3.38 -26.01
N PHE A 267 -13.08 2.46 -25.73
CA PHE A 267 -13.00 1.19 -26.47
C PHE A 267 -14.21 0.29 -26.25
N LEU A 268 -14.81 0.31 -25.06
CA LEU A 268 -16.02 -0.47 -24.77
C LEU A 268 -17.25 0.05 -25.52
N LEU A 269 -17.31 1.35 -25.81
CA LEU A 269 -18.39 2.01 -26.53
C LEU A 269 -18.22 1.95 -28.06
N ASP A 270 -17.01 1.73 -28.57
CA ASP A 270 -16.76 1.68 -30.01
C ASP A 270 -17.29 0.38 -30.64
N PRO A 271 -18.23 0.44 -31.62
CA PRO A 271 -18.74 -0.74 -32.32
C PRO A 271 -17.66 -1.59 -32.99
N ALA A 272 -16.56 -0.98 -33.44
CA ALA A 272 -15.43 -1.70 -34.04
C ALA A 272 -14.70 -2.59 -33.04
N PHE A 273 -14.81 -2.28 -31.74
CA PHE A 273 -14.15 -2.98 -30.63
C PHE A 273 -15.15 -3.62 -29.65
N LYS A 274 -16.43 -3.75 -30.04
CA LYS A 274 -17.50 -4.31 -29.20
C LYS A 274 -17.23 -5.73 -28.69
N ASP A 275 -16.46 -6.50 -29.46
CA ASP A 275 -16.10 -7.90 -29.17
C ASP A 275 -14.65 -8.04 -28.68
N ALA A 276 -13.89 -6.94 -28.64
CA ALA A 276 -12.50 -6.96 -28.20
C ALA A 276 -12.43 -6.98 -26.66
N GLU A 277 -11.61 -7.89 -26.12
CA GLU A 277 -11.21 -7.87 -24.72
C GLU A 277 -10.14 -6.78 -24.50
N ILE A 278 -10.12 -6.19 -23.30
CA ILE A 278 -9.13 -5.19 -22.90
C ILE A 278 -8.27 -5.78 -21.79
N LEU A 279 -6.96 -5.88 -22.02
CA LEU A 279 -5.99 -6.30 -21.02
C LEU A 279 -5.17 -5.12 -20.52
N MET A 280 -5.32 -4.78 -19.24
CA MET A 280 -4.47 -3.79 -18.58
C MET A 280 -3.25 -4.45 -17.96
N VAL A 281 -2.04 -3.94 -18.22
CA VAL A 281 -0.78 -4.49 -17.72
C VAL A 281 -0.08 -3.44 -16.86
N SER A 282 -0.06 -3.65 -15.55
CA SER A 282 0.63 -2.77 -14.59
C SER A 282 0.64 -3.37 -13.18
N GLU A 283 1.72 -3.15 -12.44
CA GLU A 283 1.83 -3.48 -11.01
C GLU A 283 0.82 -2.70 -10.13
N LEU A 284 0.26 -1.60 -10.64
CA LEU A 284 -0.68 -0.71 -9.96
C LEU A 284 -2.13 -0.88 -10.45
N ALA A 285 -2.37 -1.71 -11.47
CA ALA A 285 -3.70 -1.83 -12.06
C ALA A 285 -4.70 -2.49 -11.10
N ASN A 286 -5.92 -1.94 -11.06
CA ASN A 286 -6.98 -2.41 -10.17
C ASN A 286 -8.37 -2.18 -10.78
N LEU A 287 -9.10 -3.27 -11.00
CA LEU A 287 -10.48 -3.25 -11.52
C LEU A 287 -11.45 -2.47 -10.63
N ASP A 288 -11.29 -2.52 -9.30
CA ASP A 288 -12.16 -1.79 -8.38
C ASP A 288 -12.08 -0.28 -8.62
N THR A 289 -10.90 0.23 -9.00
CA THR A 289 -10.72 1.64 -9.35
C THR A 289 -11.49 2.02 -10.62
N LEU A 290 -11.64 1.08 -11.56
CA LEU A 290 -12.44 1.28 -12.77
C LEU A 290 -13.95 1.23 -12.47
N LYS A 291 -14.38 0.25 -11.65
CA LYS A 291 -15.78 0.11 -11.21
C LYS A 291 -16.26 1.35 -10.46
N LEU A 292 -15.42 1.90 -9.58
CA LEU A 292 -15.71 3.15 -8.85
C LEU A 292 -15.89 4.36 -9.78
N LYS A 293 -15.31 4.31 -10.98
CA LYS A 293 -15.48 5.32 -12.03
C LYS A 293 -16.64 5.02 -13.00
N GLY A 294 -17.43 3.98 -12.74
CA GLY A 294 -18.59 3.61 -13.55
C GLY A 294 -18.26 2.80 -14.80
N VAL A 295 -17.02 2.33 -14.97
CA VAL A 295 -16.62 1.51 -16.13
C VAL A 295 -17.13 0.08 -15.96
N LYS A 296 -17.79 -0.46 -16.98
CA LYS A 296 -18.17 -1.88 -17.04
C LYS A 296 -16.92 -2.72 -17.20
N THR A 297 -16.72 -3.71 -16.33
CA THR A 297 -15.47 -4.50 -16.31
C THR A 297 -15.61 -5.91 -16.89
N ASP A 298 -16.75 -6.24 -17.52
CA ASP A 298 -17.02 -7.60 -18.00
C ASP A 298 -16.02 -8.09 -19.07
N ARG A 299 -15.47 -7.14 -19.87
CA ARG A 299 -14.44 -7.37 -20.90
C ARG A 299 -13.08 -6.77 -20.53
N ILE A 300 -12.84 -6.51 -19.24
CA ILE A 300 -11.60 -5.91 -18.76
C ILE A 300 -10.87 -6.90 -17.86
N SER A 301 -9.66 -7.20 -18.30
CA SER A 301 -8.71 -8.09 -17.68
C SER A 301 -7.55 -7.28 -17.11
N VAL A 302 -6.94 -7.76 -16.03
CA VAL A 302 -5.73 -7.12 -15.48
C VAL A 302 -4.62 -8.15 -15.28
N LEU A 303 -3.43 -7.78 -15.73
CA LEU A 303 -2.17 -8.46 -15.48
C LEU A 303 -1.29 -7.58 -14.57
N ASN A 304 -1.20 -7.96 -13.29
CA ASN A 304 -0.52 -7.18 -12.23
C ASN A 304 1.00 -7.32 -12.28
N GLU A 305 1.63 -6.86 -13.36
CA GLU A 305 3.06 -7.03 -13.59
C GLU A 305 3.71 -5.83 -14.25
N ASP A 306 5.05 -5.81 -14.20
CA ASP A 306 5.84 -4.76 -14.83
C ASP A 306 5.79 -4.90 -16.37
N PHE A 307 5.10 -3.96 -17.02
CA PHE A 307 4.94 -3.88 -18.46
C PHE A 307 6.24 -3.57 -19.23
N THR A 308 7.35 -3.27 -18.55
CA THR A 308 8.66 -3.08 -19.20
C THR A 308 9.41 -4.38 -19.48
N ARG A 309 8.95 -5.51 -18.90
CA ARG A 309 9.59 -6.81 -19.09
C ARG A 309 9.02 -7.52 -20.33
N MET A 310 9.92 -8.03 -21.16
CA MET A 310 9.55 -8.79 -22.36
C MET A 310 8.70 -10.03 -22.05
N GLU A 311 9.00 -10.75 -20.96
CA GLU A 311 8.22 -11.92 -20.53
C GLU A 311 6.77 -11.55 -20.21
N THR A 312 6.55 -10.43 -19.52
CA THR A 312 5.23 -9.89 -19.22
C THR A 312 4.47 -9.58 -20.50
N LEU A 313 5.10 -8.87 -21.45
CA LEU A 313 4.46 -8.48 -22.72
C LEU A 313 4.13 -9.69 -23.61
N ARG A 314 4.97 -10.74 -23.59
CA ARG A 314 4.66 -12.01 -24.26
C ARG A 314 3.46 -12.71 -23.65
N ARG A 315 3.41 -12.79 -22.32
CA ARG A 315 2.26 -13.36 -21.60
C ARG A 315 1.00 -12.53 -21.80
N ALA A 316 1.12 -11.21 -21.89
CA ALA A 316 0.02 -10.32 -22.27
C ALA A 316 -0.48 -10.53 -23.71
N GLY A 317 0.17 -11.39 -24.50
CA GLY A 317 -0.28 -11.74 -25.84
C GLY A 317 -0.11 -10.62 -26.87
N VAL A 318 0.86 -9.72 -26.69
CA VAL A 318 1.10 -8.57 -27.60
C VAL A 318 1.25 -8.99 -29.07
N GLU A 319 1.80 -10.17 -29.34
CA GLU A 319 1.94 -10.76 -30.67
C GLU A 319 0.59 -10.94 -31.41
N ARG A 320 -0.52 -10.98 -30.67
CA ARG A 320 -1.89 -11.23 -31.19
C ARG A 320 -2.85 -10.07 -30.91
N ALA A 321 -2.36 -9.01 -30.25
CA ALA A 321 -3.14 -7.81 -29.97
C ALA A 321 -3.30 -6.96 -31.24
N VAL A 322 -4.40 -6.21 -31.33
CA VAL A 322 -4.69 -5.30 -32.47
C VAL A 322 -4.22 -3.87 -32.21
N ALA A 323 -4.15 -3.47 -30.94
CA ALA A 323 -3.72 -2.14 -30.53
C ALA A 323 -3.01 -2.21 -29.17
N ALA A 324 -2.00 -1.37 -28.99
CA ALA A 324 -1.30 -1.17 -27.73
C ALA A 324 -1.29 0.30 -27.34
N ILE A 325 -1.68 0.60 -26.10
CA ILE A 325 -1.66 1.95 -25.54
C ILE A 325 -0.76 1.95 -24.32
N ILE A 326 0.24 2.84 -24.29
CA ILE A 326 1.23 2.90 -23.21
C ILE A 326 1.09 4.24 -22.50
N LEU A 327 0.70 4.18 -21.23
CA LEU A 327 0.47 5.35 -20.38
C LEU A 327 1.70 5.69 -19.56
N SER A 328 1.96 6.99 -19.41
CA SER A 328 2.90 7.53 -18.43
C SER A 328 2.42 7.26 -17.00
N GLU A 329 2.85 6.14 -16.41
CA GLU A 329 2.43 5.71 -15.08
C GLU A 329 3.30 6.29 -13.95
N HIS A 330 2.67 7.13 -13.11
CA HIS A 330 3.27 7.59 -11.87
C HIS A 330 3.41 6.47 -10.83
N GLY A 331 4.63 6.28 -10.32
CA GLY A 331 4.90 5.44 -9.13
C GLY A 331 5.25 6.29 -7.91
N GLN A 332 5.21 5.68 -6.71
CA GLN A 332 5.44 6.38 -5.42
C GLN A 332 6.81 7.09 -5.29
N SER A 333 7.78 6.82 -6.18
CA SER A 333 9.10 7.46 -6.19
C SER A 333 9.74 7.53 -7.58
N ARG A 334 8.94 7.62 -8.66
CA ARG A 334 9.47 7.68 -10.04
C ARG A 334 9.67 9.13 -10.47
N THR A 335 10.82 9.43 -11.08
CA THR A 335 11.03 10.71 -11.77
C THR A 335 10.30 10.71 -13.11
N THR A 336 10.13 11.88 -13.75
CA THR A 336 9.56 11.96 -15.10
C THR A 336 10.41 11.23 -16.13
N GLN A 337 11.74 11.28 -15.97
CA GLN A 337 12.69 10.52 -16.82
C GLN A 337 12.48 9.01 -16.66
N ASP A 338 12.28 8.52 -15.43
CA ASP A 338 11.99 7.10 -15.21
C ASP A 338 10.68 6.68 -15.87
N ILE A 339 9.65 7.54 -15.82
CA ILE A 339 8.36 7.27 -16.44
C ILE A 339 8.51 7.16 -17.97
N ASP A 340 9.15 8.14 -18.60
CA ASP A 340 9.35 8.14 -20.05
C ASP A 340 10.24 6.97 -20.51
N ALA A 341 11.30 6.65 -19.76
CA ALA A 341 12.16 5.50 -20.05
C ALA A 341 11.37 4.19 -20.05
N ARG A 342 10.43 4.01 -19.11
CA ARG A 342 9.55 2.83 -19.05
C ARG A 342 8.60 2.77 -20.23
N THR A 343 7.99 3.90 -20.62
CA THR A 343 7.16 3.98 -21.82
C THR A 343 7.96 3.58 -23.06
N ILE A 344 9.16 4.14 -23.24
CA ILE A 344 10.04 3.86 -24.39
C ILE A 344 10.42 2.38 -24.44
N LEU A 345 10.87 1.81 -23.32
CA LEU A 345 11.24 0.39 -23.25
C LEU A 345 10.07 -0.53 -23.61
N ALA A 346 8.89 -0.25 -23.09
CA ALA A 346 7.68 -1.01 -23.39
C ALA A 346 7.30 -0.89 -24.87
N ALA A 347 7.31 0.33 -25.41
CA ALA A 347 6.95 0.60 -26.80
C ALA A 347 7.87 -0.13 -27.79
N LEU A 348 9.19 0.03 -27.62
CA LEU A 348 10.17 -0.64 -28.48
C LEU A 348 10.09 -2.17 -28.37
N THR A 349 9.72 -2.69 -27.19
CA THR A 349 9.54 -4.14 -27.01
C THR A 349 8.25 -4.63 -27.69
N ILE A 350 7.17 -3.86 -27.60
CA ILE A 350 5.90 -4.14 -28.28
C ILE A 350 6.10 -4.16 -29.80
N GLU A 351 6.71 -3.12 -30.36
CA GLU A 351 7.01 -3.01 -31.80
C GLU A 351 7.88 -4.16 -32.29
N LYS A 352 8.84 -4.60 -31.48
CA LYS A 352 9.69 -5.75 -31.80
C LYS A 352 8.90 -7.07 -31.80
N LEU A 353 7.93 -7.24 -30.90
CA LEU A 353 7.13 -8.46 -30.79
C LEU A 353 6.03 -8.51 -31.86
N ASN A 354 5.44 -7.37 -32.20
CA ASN A 354 4.38 -7.27 -33.20
C ASN A 354 4.57 -6.02 -34.07
N PRO A 355 5.33 -6.09 -35.18
CA PRO A 355 5.59 -4.94 -36.05
C PRO A 355 4.38 -4.41 -36.84
N LYS A 356 3.19 -4.99 -36.63
CA LYS A 356 1.93 -4.59 -37.29
C LYS A 356 0.92 -4.02 -36.30
N ILE A 357 1.23 -4.05 -35.00
CA ILE A 357 0.35 -3.50 -33.98
C ILE A 357 0.32 -1.99 -34.13
N HIS A 358 -0.85 -1.39 -33.92
CA HIS A 358 -0.93 0.05 -33.80
C HIS A 358 -0.60 0.45 -32.36
N THR A 359 0.52 1.16 -32.16
CA THR A 359 0.99 1.58 -30.83
C THR A 359 0.80 3.08 -30.64
N SER A 360 0.11 3.44 -29.56
CA SER A 360 0.04 4.80 -29.06
C SER A 360 0.77 4.90 -27.72
N ALA A 361 1.67 5.86 -27.57
CA ALA A 361 2.46 6.05 -26.36
C ALA A 361 2.37 7.48 -25.83
N GLU A 362 2.23 7.62 -24.51
CA GLU A 362 2.32 8.90 -23.82
C GLU A 362 3.70 9.09 -23.18
N ILE A 363 4.27 10.29 -23.30
CA ILE A 363 5.52 10.70 -22.64
C ILE A 363 5.43 12.15 -22.14
N TYR A 364 6.30 12.53 -21.21
CA TYR A 364 6.45 13.91 -20.73
C TYR A 364 7.41 14.72 -21.58
N ASN A 365 8.58 14.17 -21.90
CA ASN A 365 9.64 14.91 -22.58
C ASN A 365 9.57 14.71 -24.10
N GLU A 366 9.27 15.78 -24.83
CA GLU A 366 9.20 15.82 -26.29
C GLU A 366 10.48 15.33 -26.97
N GLU A 367 11.66 15.52 -26.34
CA GLU A 367 12.94 15.07 -26.90
C GLU A 367 12.95 13.57 -27.23
N TYR A 368 12.23 12.76 -26.44
CA TYR A 368 12.18 11.31 -26.64
C TYR A 368 11.15 10.86 -27.68
N ALA A 369 10.29 11.76 -28.18
CA ALA A 369 9.29 11.41 -29.18
C ALA A 369 9.91 10.89 -30.47
N SER A 370 11.07 11.42 -30.84
CA SER A 370 11.83 10.97 -32.02
C SER A 370 12.25 9.50 -31.92
N HIS A 371 12.64 9.03 -30.73
CA HIS A 371 13.03 7.64 -30.49
C HIS A 371 11.85 6.68 -30.67
N LEU A 372 10.68 7.05 -30.16
CA LEU A 372 9.45 6.26 -30.32
C LEU A 372 9.04 6.16 -31.79
N LYS A 373 9.02 7.28 -32.51
CA LYS A 373 8.69 7.31 -33.94
C LYS A 373 9.68 6.50 -34.79
N MET A 374 10.98 6.60 -34.51
CA MET A 374 12.00 5.76 -35.17
C MET A 374 11.83 4.28 -34.84
N GLY A 375 11.24 3.97 -33.68
CA GLY A 375 10.95 2.63 -33.21
C GLY A 375 9.72 1.96 -33.80
N GLY A 376 8.91 2.67 -34.60
CA GLY A 376 7.69 2.14 -35.21
C GLY A 376 6.39 2.65 -34.57
N VAL A 377 6.47 3.33 -33.43
CA VAL A 377 5.28 3.85 -32.72
C VAL A 377 4.60 4.93 -33.55
N GLU A 378 3.34 4.69 -33.92
CA GLU A 378 2.58 5.58 -34.79
C GLU A 378 2.23 6.90 -34.11
N ASP A 379 1.71 6.81 -32.88
CA ASP A 379 1.17 7.94 -32.16
C ASP A 379 1.93 8.20 -30.86
N VAL A 380 2.56 9.37 -30.78
CA VAL A 380 3.27 9.83 -29.58
C VAL A 380 2.58 11.07 -29.04
N VAL A 381 2.04 10.97 -27.83
CA VAL A 381 1.33 12.06 -27.16
C VAL A 381 2.21 12.66 -26.08
N ILE A 382 2.52 13.95 -26.21
CA ILE A 382 3.23 14.69 -25.16
C ILE A 382 2.24 15.14 -24.10
N GLN A 383 2.55 14.81 -22.85
CA GLN A 383 1.66 15.04 -21.72
C GLN A 383 1.42 16.53 -21.50
N GLY A 384 0.14 16.92 -21.53
CA GLY A 384 -0.29 18.30 -21.29
C GLY A 384 -0.24 19.22 -22.51
N GLU A 385 0.45 18.83 -23.59
CA GLU A 385 0.65 19.68 -24.77
C GLU A 385 -0.68 20.02 -25.47
N VAL A 386 -1.45 18.98 -25.82
CA VAL A 386 -2.76 19.13 -26.50
C VAL A 386 -3.74 19.88 -25.63
N SER A 387 -3.85 19.53 -24.34
CA SER A 387 -4.75 20.22 -23.40
C SER A 387 -4.36 21.68 -23.20
N GLY A 388 -3.06 22.00 -23.17
CA GLY A 388 -2.58 23.38 -23.03
C GLY A 388 -2.93 24.23 -24.26
N LYS A 389 -2.69 23.70 -25.46
CA LYS A 389 -3.08 24.36 -26.72
C LYS A 389 -4.59 24.54 -26.80
N LEU A 390 -5.37 23.54 -26.40
CA LEU A 390 -6.83 23.61 -26.39
C LEU A 390 -7.35 24.67 -25.41
N LEU A 391 -6.82 24.72 -24.18
CA LEU A 391 -7.19 25.72 -23.18
C LEU A 391 -6.88 27.15 -23.66
N ALA A 392 -5.73 27.36 -24.30
CA ALA A 392 -5.39 28.64 -24.90
C ALA A 392 -6.42 29.04 -25.98
N ARG A 393 -6.80 28.12 -26.87
CA ARG A 393 -7.78 28.41 -27.93
C ARG A 393 -9.17 28.69 -27.39
N ILE A 394 -9.65 27.94 -26.39
CA ILE A 394 -10.96 28.17 -25.76
C ILE A 394 -10.98 29.51 -25.01
N SER A 395 -9.86 29.95 -24.44
CA SER A 395 -9.78 31.27 -23.79
C SER A 395 -9.89 32.44 -24.77
N MET A 396 -9.55 32.21 -26.04
CA MET A 396 -9.60 33.21 -27.11
C MET A 396 -10.92 33.19 -27.89
N HIS A 397 -11.61 32.04 -27.91
CA HIS A 397 -12.81 31.83 -28.71
C HIS A 397 -13.89 31.14 -27.87
N GLU A 398 -14.94 31.89 -27.53
CA GLU A 398 -16.11 31.38 -26.80
C GLU A 398 -16.82 30.27 -27.58
N GLY A 399 -17.34 29.26 -26.90
CA GLY A 399 -18.07 28.13 -27.49
C GLY A 399 -17.21 27.00 -28.07
N LEU A 400 -15.90 27.21 -28.27
CA LEU A 400 -15.02 26.21 -28.90
C LEU A 400 -14.91 24.90 -28.11
N LEU A 401 -15.02 24.94 -26.78
CA LEU A 401 -14.99 23.73 -25.95
C LEU A 401 -16.19 22.82 -26.23
N ALA A 402 -17.37 23.38 -26.49
CA ALA A 402 -18.57 22.59 -26.78
C ALA A 402 -18.39 21.81 -28.09
N PHE A 403 -17.80 22.45 -29.11
CA PHE A 403 -17.46 21.80 -30.37
C PHE A 403 -16.52 20.61 -30.18
N PHE A 404 -15.41 20.77 -29.46
CA PHE A 404 -14.48 19.66 -29.22
C PHE A 404 -15.08 18.56 -28.35
N LYS A 405 -15.94 18.90 -27.39
CA LYS A 405 -16.65 17.91 -26.57
C LYS A 405 -17.62 17.07 -27.38
N ASP A 406 -18.37 17.70 -28.30
CA ASP A 406 -19.26 16.97 -29.21
C ASP A 406 -18.45 16.00 -30.07
N LEU A 407 -17.39 16.50 -30.71
CA LEU A 407 -16.58 15.75 -31.67
C LEU A 407 -15.79 14.58 -31.07
N LEU A 408 -15.38 14.69 -29.80
CA LEU A 408 -14.67 13.65 -29.06
C LEU A 408 -15.61 12.73 -28.27
N SER A 409 -16.91 13.04 -28.20
CA SER A 409 -17.90 12.22 -27.50
C SER A 409 -18.42 11.10 -28.41
N ARG A 410 -18.59 9.91 -27.83
CA ARG A 410 -19.28 8.76 -28.46
C ARG A 410 -20.67 8.50 -27.88
N GLU A 411 -21.13 9.29 -26.90
CA GLU A 411 -22.44 9.07 -26.28
C GLU A 411 -23.59 9.75 -27.05
N SER A 412 -23.30 10.84 -27.76
CA SER A 412 -24.27 11.62 -28.52
C SER A 412 -23.57 12.68 -29.37
N GLY A 413 -24.18 13.09 -30.49
CA GLY A 413 -23.69 14.20 -31.31
C GLY A 413 -23.02 13.73 -32.59
N HIS A 414 -21.85 14.29 -32.89
CA HIS A 414 -21.04 13.93 -34.06
C HIS A 414 -19.69 13.37 -33.66
N THR A 415 -19.09 12.55 -34.52
CA THR A 415 -17.77 11.96 -34.30
C THR A 415 -16.86 12.19 -35.52
N LEU A 416 -15.56 12.01 -35.33
CA LEU A 416 -14.56 12.01 -36.41
C LEU A 416 -14.24 10.57 -36.81
N THR A 417 -14.52 10.23 -38.07
CA THR A 417 -14.21 8.88 -38.60
C THR A 417 -13.59 8.95 -39.98
N PHE A 418 -12.74 7.97 -40.28
CA PHE A 418 -12.27 7.73 -41.64
C PHE A 418 -13.28 6.87 -42.38
N ILE A 419 -13.54 7.22 -43.64
CA ILE A 419 -14.34 6.44 -44.57
C ILE A 419 -13.55 6.18 -45.85
N ASP A 420 -13.80 5.04 -46.47
CA ASP A 420 -13.34 4.80 -47.84
C ASP A 420 -14.04 5.77 -48.81
N PRO A 421 -13.36 6.25 -49.87
CA PRO A 421 -13.95 7.18 -50.82
C PRO A 421 -15.10 6.52 -51.58
N PRO A 422 -16.32 7.08 -51.52
CA PRO A 422 -17.42 6.64 -52.38
C PRO A 422 -17.04 6.73 -53.86
N SER A 423 -17.59 5.84 -54.69
CA SER A 423 -17.32 5.80 -56.13
C SER A 423 -17.57 7.14 -56.83
N GLU A 424 -18.52 7.91 -56.32
CA GLU A 424 -18.99 9.18 -56.87
C GLU A 424 -17.98 10.32 -56.69
N VAL A 425 -17.08 10.21 -55.71
CA VAL A 425 -16.10 11.27 -55.39
C VAL A 425 -14.68 10.94 -55.83
N ILE A 426 -14.40 9.69 -56.24
CA ILE A 426 -13.10 9.30 -56.76
C ILE A 426 -12.81 10.06 -58.06
N GLY A 427 -11.63 10.69 -58.13
CA GLY A 427 -11.20 11.52 -59.25
C GLY A 427 -11.69 12.97 -59.20
N LEU A 428 -12.53 13.33 -58.23
CA LEU A 428 -12.93 14.73 -57.99
C LEU A 428 -11.92 15.43 -57.09
N SER A 429 -11.95 16.77 -57.13
CA SER A 429 -11.26 17.57 -56.13
C SER A 429 -11.98 17.48 -54.78
N CYS A 430 -11.24 17.58 -53.67
CA CYS A 430 -11.82 17.61 -52.33
C CYS A 430 -12.88 18.72 -52.18
N CYS A 431 -12.67 19.87 -52.82
CA CYS A 431 -13.62 20.99 -52.85
C CYS A 431 -15.00 20.58 -53.42
N GLU A 432 -15.00 19.84 -54.52
CA GLU A 432 -16.23 19.34 -55.14
C GLU A 432 -16.86 18.20 -54.32
N ALA A 433 -16.01 17.31 -53.79
CA ALA A 433 -16.44 16.17 -53.00
C ALA A 433 -17.15 16.57 -51.70
N ILE A 434 -16.74 17.66 -51.04
CA ILE A 434 -17.40 18.17 -49.82
C ILE A 434 -18.91 18.36 -50.05
N GLY A 435 -19.30 18.97 -51.18
CA GLY A 435 -20.70 19.22 -51.49
C GLY A 435 -21.52 17.94 -51.74
N ILE A 436 -20.88 16.92 -52.32
CA ILE A 436 -21.51 15.62 -52.61
C ILE A 436 -21.68 14.84 -51.31
N LEU A 437 -20.60 14.68 -50.52
CA LEU A 437 -20.62 13.98 -49.23
C LEU A 437 -21.66 14.58 -48.27
N GLN A 438 -21.75 15.91 -48.22
CA GLN A 438 -22.72 16.59 -47.36
C GLN A 438 -24.16 16.38 -47.85
N ARG A 439 -24.41 16.39 -49.16
CA ARG A 439 -25.76 16.26 -49.72
C ARG A 439 -26.28 14.84 -49.67
N GLU A 440 -25.42 13.86 -49.97
CA GLU A 440 -25.84 12.46 -50.12
C GLU A 440 -25.74 11.67 -48.82
N LEU A 441 -24.70 11.94 -48.00
CA LEU A 441 -24.44 11.20 -46.77
C LEU A 441 -24.66 12.03 -45.50
N GLY A 442 -24.79 13.36 -45.63
CA GLY A 442 -24.86 14.26 -44.47
C GLY A 442 -23.52 14.45 -43.77
N PHE A 443 -22.41 14.06 -44.40
CA PHE A 443 -21.08 14.04 -43.80
C PHE A 443 -20.27 15.28 -44.18
N THR A 444 -19.60 15.89 -43.20
CA THR A 444 -18.72 17.03 -43.45
C THR A 444 -17.28 16.55 -43.55
N MET A 445 -16.68 16.60 -44.74
CA MET A 445 -15.27 16.29 -44.95
C MET A 445 -14.36 17.37 -44.34
N VAL A 446 -13.34 16.94 -43.60
CA VAL A 446 -12.40 17.83 -42.89
C VAL A 446 -10.94 17.61 -43.32
N ALA A 447 -10.59 16.38 -43.66
CA ALA A 447 -9.23 16.03 -44.07
C ALA A 447 -9.22 14.81 -45.01
N ILE A 448 -8.07 14.59 -45.65
CA ILE A 448 -7.81 13.37 -46.43
C ILE A 448 -6.46 12.75 -46.02
N LYS A 449 -6.41 11.43 -45.97
CA LYS A 449 -5.23 10.63 -45.62
C LYS A 449 -4.83 9.78 -46.82
N PRO A 450 -3.83 10.19 -47.61
CA PRO A 450 -3.31 9.33 -48.67
C PRO A 450 -2.50 8.16 -48.08
N LYS A 451 -2.49 7.01 -48.77
CA LYS A 451 -1.98 5.71 -48.30
C LYS A 451 -0.54 5.68 -47.74
N LYS A 452 0.28 6.72 -47.98
CA LYS A 452 1.66 6.84 -47.47
C LYS A 452 2.07 8.28 -47.12
N GLU A 453 1.11 9.19 -47.02
CA GLU A 453 1.38 10.60 -46.75
C GLU A 453 0.78 11.03 -45.41
N PRO A 454 1.27 12.11 -44.79
CA PRO A 454 0.62 12.67 -43.62
C PRO A 454 -0.82 13.08 -43.92
N LEU A 455 -1.65 13.12 -42.88
CA LEU A 455 -3.03 13.62 -42.99
C LEU A 455 -3.01 15.08 -43.47
N LEU A 456 -3.74 15.37 -44.54
CA LEU A 456 -3.90 16.71 -45.08
C LEU A 456 -5.22 17.31 -44.57
N VAL A 457 -5.13 18.18 -43.57
CA VAL A 457 -6.27 18.93 -43.04
C VAL A 457 -6.64 20.06 -44.00
N ASN A 458 -7.93 20.20 -44.31
CA ASN A 458 -8.45 21.13 -45.31
C ASN A 458 -7.72 21.03 -46.67
N PRO A 459 -7.80 19.86 -47.35
CA PRO A 459 -6.94 19.52 -48.49
C PRO A 459 -7.22 20.30 -49.79
N GLY A 460 -8.22 21.19 -49.81
CA GLY A 460 -8.47 22.14 -50.90
C GLY A 460 -8.63 21.47 -52.27
N SER A 461 -7.59 21.55 -53.10
CA SER A 461 -7.57 21.07 -54.49
C SER A 461 -7.00 19.66 -54.68
N HIS A 462 -6.72 18.91 -53.60
CA HIS A 462 -6.30 17.50 -53.72
C HIS A 462 -7.34 16.68 -54.48
N ILE A 463 -6.88 15.77 -55.35
CA ILE A 463 -7.75 14.87 -56.12
C ILE A 463 -7.85 13.53 -55.40
N ILE A 464 -9.08 13.11 -55.11
CA ILE A 464 -9.35 11.91 -54.32
C ILE A 464 -9.02 10.65 -55.13
N ASN A 465 -8.15 9.79 -54.61
CA ASN A 465 -7.87 8.48 -55.18
C ASN A 465 -8.64 7.37 -54.45
N SER A 466 -8.83 6.23 -55.11
CA SER A 466 -9.49 5.05 -54.51
C SER A 466 -8.75 4.42 -53.33
N THR A 467 -7.50 4.83 -53.09
CA THR A 467 -6.65 4.36 -51.99
C THR A 467 -6.51 5.35 -50.86
N ASP A 468 -7.12 6.53 -50.98
CA ASP A 468 -7.10 7.56 -49.94
C ASP A 468 -8.18 7.24 -48.90
N GLU A 469 -8.03 7.73 -47.66
CA GLU A 469 -9.09 7.68 -46.65
C GLU A 469 -9.60 9.11 -46.38
N ILE A 470 -10.92 9.29 -46.31
CA ILE A 470 -11.53 10.61 -46.10
C ILE A 470 -11.90 10.74 -44.62
N LEU A 471 -11.39 11.77 -43.95
CA LEU A 471 -11.80 12.10 -42.58
C LEU A 471 -13.05 12.97 -42.62
N VAL A 472 -14.14 12.48 -42.04
CA VAL A 472 -15.43 13.16 -41.99
C VAL A 472 -15.91 13.37 -40.56
N ILE A 473 -16.75 14.39 -40.40
CA ILE A 473 -17.65 14.55 -39.24
C ILE A 473 -19.00 13.95 -39.62
N ASN A 474 -19.45 12.98 -38.85
CA ASN A 474 -20.72 12.29 -39.06
C ASN A 474 -21.45 12.07 -37.72
N PRO A 475 -22.79 11.91 -37.72
CA PRO A 475 -23.53 11.60 -36.51
C PRO A 475 -23.05 10.28 -35.88
N VAL A 476 -23.02 10.23 -34.54
CA VAL A 476 -22.75 8.99 -33.81
C VAL A 476 -23.88 8.01 -34.13
N SER A 477 -23.54 6.85 -34.70
CA SER A 477 -24.47 5.81 -35.15
C SER A 477 -24.93 4.90 -34.04
#